data_AF-A0AAJ1BQK7-F1
#
_entry.id   AF-A0AAJ1BQK7-F1
#
_cell.length_a   1.000
_cell.length_b   1.000
_cell.length_c   1.000
_cell.angle_alpha   90.00
_cell.angle_beta   90.00
_cell.angle_gamma   90.00
#
_symmetry.space_group_name_H-M   'P 1'
#
loop_
_entity.id
_entity.type
_entity.pdbx_description
1 polymer ?
#
loop_
_entity_poly.entity_id
_entity_poly.type
_entity_poly.pdbx_seq_one_letter_code
_entity_poly.pdbx_strand_id
1 'polypeptide(L)'
;MSRAALFMTNDDGIESAGLHLLIAALHARGHPVVVLAPASEQSCSGMRLTLRHDLKFEERSDIADSLRMEGGPPLRIFSLDGSPCDCAIVALDGGLQAWAPEIKPSMCISGINQGPNLSVDVLHSGTVSAARETSLYGMPAIAISLATYEHSEFTQTVEASLAIIEACLGALPDEPLNL
;
A
#
# COMPACT_ATOMS: atom_id res chain seq x y z
N MET A 1 14.58 -19.22 0.46
CA MET A 1 13.58 -18.85 1.49
C MET A 1 12.60 -17.91 0.81
N SER A 2 11.29 -18.12 0.98
CA SER A 2 10.29 -17.20 0.44
C SER A 2 10.46 -15.83 1.10
N ARG A 3 10.47 -14.75 0.31
CA ARG A 3 10.47 -13.38 0.85
C ARG A 3 9.14 -13.09 1.54
N ALA A 4 9.15 -12.20 2.53
CA ALA A 4 7.94 -11.74 3.19
C ALA A 4 6.99 -11.06 2.19
N ALA A 5 5.71 -11.34 2.29
CA ALA A 5 4.69 -10.72 1.45
C ALA A 5 4.26 -9.36 2.01
N LEU A 6 3.80 -8.47 1.13
CA LEU A 6 3.52 -7.07 1.46
C LEU A 6 2.13 -6.66 0.96
N PHE A 7 1.42 -5.92 1.80
CA PHE A 7 0.19 -5.23 1.44
C PHE A 7 0.54 -3.78 1.11
N MET A 8 0.03 -3.24 0.01
CA MET A 8 0.28 -1.86 -0.37
C MET A 8 -1.01 -1.09 -0.64
N THR A 9 -0.96 0.20 -0.32
CA THR A 9 -2.04 1.17 -0.56
C THR A 9 -1.43 2.57 -0.71
N ASN A 10 -2.25 3.59 -0.96
CA ASN A 10 -1.87 5.01 -0.95
C ASN A 10 -3.13 5.88 -0.88
N ASP A 11 -2.94 7.20 -0.96
CA ASP A 11 -3.99 8.20 -1.18
C ASP A 11 -3.97 8.88 -2.54
N ASP A 12 -2.85 8.87 -3.28
CA ASP A 12 -2.81 9.40 -4.67
C ASP A 12 -3.62 8.56 -5.68
N GLY A 13 -4.07 7.37 -5.28
CA GLY A 13 -4.87 6.45 -6.09
C GLY A 13 -4.04 5.40 -6.85
N ILE A 14 -4.75 4.44 -7.43
CA ILE A 14 -4.17 3.23 -8.03
C ILE A 14 -3.28 3.50 -9.24
N GLU A 15 -3.44 4.65 -9.90
CA GLU A 15 -2.65 5.07 -11.07
C GLU A 15 -1.39 5.89 -10.70
N SER A 16 -1.11 6.06 -9.40
CA SER A 16 0.01 6.86 -8.93
C SER A 16 1.36 6.29 -9.36
N ALA A 17 2.20 7.16 -9.93
CA ALA A 17 3.58 6.83 -10.29
C ALA A 17 4.40 6.38 -9.08
N GLY A 18 4.24 7.04 -7.92
CA GLY A 18 4.95 6.70 -6.70
C GLY A 18 4.60 5.29 -6.19
N LEU A 19 3.32 4.93 -6.28
CA LEU A 19 2.84 3.58 -5.94
C LEU A 19 3.41 2.53 -6.91
N HIS A 20 3.29 2.76 -8.23
CA HIS A 20 3.76 1.82 -9.26
C HIS A 20 5.26 1.56 -9.16
N LEU A 21 6.06 2.61 -8.97
CA LEU A 21 7.51 2.49 -8.84
C LEU A 21 7.91 1.67 -7.62
N LEU A 22 7.22 1.86 -6.48
CA LEU A 22 7.51 1.10 -5.27
C LEU A 22 7.06 -0.36 -5.41
N ILE A 23 5.89 -0.63 -6.00
CA ILE A 23 5.42 -2.00 -6.30
C ILE A 23 6.45 -2.72 -7.17
N ALA A 24 6.86 -2.12 -8.28
CA ALA A 24 7.81 -2.71 -9.22
C ALA A 24 9.15 -3.02 -8.53
N ALA A 25 9.65 -2.08 -7.71
CA ALA A 25 10.92 -2.25 -7.02
C ALA A 25 10.90 -3.35 -5.95
N LEU A 26 9.80 -3.49 -5.21
CA LEU A 26 9.60 -4.56 -4.22
C LEU A 26 9.41 -5.93 -4.90
N HIS A 27 8.60 -5.97 -5.94
CA HIS A 27 8.37 -7.17 -6.73
C HIS A 27 9.67 -7.68 -7.37
N ALA A 28 10.50 -6.76 -7.90
CA ALA A 28 11.81 -7.09 -8.45
C ALA A 28 12.81 -7.65 -7.43
N ARG A 29 12.62 -7.34 -6.14
CA ARG A 29 13.39 -7.94 -5.04
C ARG A 29 12.85 -9.29 -4.59
N GLY A 30 11.79 -9.78 -5.23
CA GLY A 30 11.21 -11.10 -5.01
C GLY A 30 10.12 -11.15 -3.93
N HIS A 31 9.59 -10.00 -3.49
CA HIS A 31 8.46 -9.96 -2.56
C HIS A 31 7.14 -10.26 -3.27
N PRO A 32 6.31 -11.17 -2.73
CA PRO A 32 4.90 -11.22 -3.11
C PRO A 32 4.19 -9.93 -2.67
N VAL A 33 3.36 -9.36 -3.54
CA VAL A 33 2.73 -8.06 -3.30
C VAL A 33 1.23 -8.14 -3.62
N VAL A 34 0.41 -7.64 -2.70
CA VAL A 34 -1.02 -7.39 -2.91
C VAL A 34 -1.31 -5.92 -2.69
N VAL A 35 -2.09 -5.31 -3.59
CA VAL A 35 -2.37 -3.87 -3.57
C VAL A 35 -3.88 -3.63 -3.55
N LEU A 36 -4.34 -2.80 -2.61
CA LEU A 36 -5.67 -2.20 -2.66
C LEU A 36 -5.50 -0.70 -2.46
N ALA A 37 -5.78 0.08 -3.49
CA ALA A 37 -5.71 1.53 -3.42
C ALA A 37 -7.00 2.18 -3.94
N PRO A 38 -7.23 3.46 -3.60
CA PRO A 38 -8.34 4.22 -4.15
C PRO A 38 -8.34 4.21 -5.69
N ALA A 39 -9.52 4.10 -6.32
CA ALA A 39 -9.66 4.16 -7.78
C ALA A 39 -9.35 5.54 -8.35
N SER A 40 -9.38 6.58 -7.50
CA SER A 40 -9.06 7.97 -7.83
C SER A 40 -8.24 8.59 -6.70
N GLU A 41 -7.64 9.75 -6.96
CA GLU A 41 -6.91 10.53 -5.97
C GLU A 41 -7.81 10.90 -4.76
N GLN A 42 -7.30 10.73 -3.53
CA GLN A 42 -7.97 10.98 -2.25
C GLN A 42 -7.11 11.76 -1.23
N SER A 43 -6.25 12.67 -1.68
CA SER A 43 -5.49 13.59 -0.85
C SER A 43 -6.41 14.38 0.08
N CYS A 44 -5.89 14.73 1.27
CA CYS A 44 -6.63 15.43 2.31
C CYS A 44 -7.91 14.72 2.78
N SER A 45 -8.02 13.40 2.58
CA SER A 45 -9.17 12.62 3.04
C SER A 45 -9.15 12.34 4.54
N GLY A 46 -7.98 12.41 5.20
CA GLY A 46 -7.82 11.98 6.59
C GLY A 46 -8.33 10.55 6.80
N MET A 47 -8.98 10.30 7.94
CA MET A 47 -9.58 9.00 8.28
C MET A 47 -11.04 8.87 7.82
N ARG A 48 -11.37 9.34 6.62
CA ARG A 48 -12.74 9.24 6.08
C ARG A 48 -13.14 7.77 5.94
N LEU A 49 -14.38 7.43 6.30
CA LEU A 49 -14.97 6.11 6.06
C LEU A 49 -16.25 6.24 5.25
N THR A 50 -16.46 5.30 4.34
CA THR A 50 -17.61 5.26 3.45
C THR A 50 -18.62 4.23 3.97
N LEU A 51 -19.72 4.72 4.56
CA LEU A 51 -20.74 3.88 5.21
C LEU A 51 -22.12 3.95 4.57
N ARG A 52 -22.31 4.85 3.59
CA ARG A 52 -23.65 5.24 3.09
C ARG A 52 -23.91 4.87 1.64
N HIS A 53 -22.94 4.29 0.95
CA HIS A 53 -23.07 3.79 -0.40
C HIS A 53 -22.09 2.64 -0.62
N ASP A 54 -22.37 1.85 -1.65
CA ASP A 54 -21.53 0.71 -2.01
C ASP A 54 -20.23 1.19 -2.63
N LEU A 55 -19.13 0.50 -2.30
CA LEU A 55 -17.81 0.75 -2.83
C LEU A 55 -17.59 -0.11 -4.07
N LYS A 56 -17.27 0.52 -5.20
CA LYS A 56 -16.93 -0.21 -6.43
C LYS A 56 -15.54 -0.84 -6.29
N PHE A 57 -15.45 -2.13 -6.54
CA PHE A 57 -14.23 -2.92 -6.41
C PHE A 57 -13.86 -3.51 -7.76
N GLU A 58 -12.59 -3.40 -8.15
CA GLU A 58 -12.10 -3.89 -9.43
C GLU A 58 -10.70 -4.51 -9.30
N GLU A 59 -10.49 -5.66 -9.96
CA GLU A 59 -9.15 -6.21 -10.17
C GLU A 59 -8.48 -5.51 -11.36
N ARG A 60 -7.26 -5.03 -11.14
CA ARG A 60 -6.45 -4.25 -12.08
C ARG A 60 -5.36 -5.14 -12.67
N SER A 61 -5.79 -6.18 -13.37
CA SER A 61 -4.87 -7.12 -14.06
C SER A 61 -4.02 -6.41 -15.12
N ASP A 62 -4.53 -5.35 -15.72
CA ASP A 62 -3.79 -4.48 -16.65
C ASP A 62 -2.55 -3.85 -16.01
N ILE A 63 -2.67 -3.34 -14.78
CA ILE A 63 -1.55 -2.79 -14.02
C ILE A 63 -0.63 -3.93 -13.57
N ALA A 64 -1.20 -5.01 -13.02
CA ALA A 64 -0.42 -6.15 -12.52
C ALA A 64 0.46 -6.76 -13.63
N ASP A 65 -0.08 -6.96 -14.83
CA ASP A 65 0.65 -7.49 -15.97
C ASP A 65 1.75 -6.54 -16.47
N SER A 66 1.57 -5.23 -16.30
CA SER A 66 2.59 -4.24 -16.69
C SER A 66 3.78 -4.17 -15.72
N LEU A 67 3.56 -4.48 -14.43
CA LEU A 67 4.57 -4.39 -13.37
C LEU A 67 5.19 -5.74 -12.99
N ARG A 68 4.58 -6.86 -13.39
CA ARG A 68 5.08 -8.19 -13.04
C ARG A 68 6.40 -8.50 -13.76
N MET A 69 7.23 -9.29 -13.09
CA MET A 69 8.37 -9.96 -13.70
C MET A 69 7.98 -11.37 -14.12
N GLU A 70 8.46 -11.80 -15.29
CA GLU A 70 8.26 -13.17 -15.75
C GLU A 70 8.93 -14.15 -14.78
N GLY A 71 8.14 -15.11 -14.27
CA GLY A 71 8.59 -16.02 -13.20
C GLY A 71 8.78 -15.37 -11.84
N GLY A 72 8.31 -14.13 -11.65
CA GLY A 72 8.32 -13.41 -10.38
C GLY A 72 7.35 -14.00 -9.33
N PRO A 73 7.42 -13.51 -8.08
CA PRO A 73 6.48 -13.90 -7.03
C PRO A 73 5.03 -13.48 -7.36
N PRO A 74 4.01 -13.90 -6.60
CA PRO A 74 2.64 -13.42 -6.80
C PRO A 74 2.51 -11.89 -6.72
N LEU A 75 1.79 -11.29 -7.67
CA LEU A 75 1.42 -9.87 -7.68
C LEU A 75 -0.07 -9.74 -7.98
N ARG A 76 -0.85 -9.16 -7.06
CA ARG A 76 -2.28 -8.90 -7.23
C ARG A 76 -2.56 -7.43 -6.98
N ILE A 77 -3.27 -6.77 -7.89
CA ILE A 77 -3.51 -5.32 -7.83
C ILE A 77 -4.99 -5.07 -8.01
N PHE A 78 -5.56 -4.24 -7.12
CA PHE A 78 -6.96 -3.94 -7.11
C PHE A 78 -7.22 -2.47 -6.76
N SER A 79 -8.37 -1.97 -7.18
CA SER A 79 -8.84 -0.63 -6.86
C SER A 79 -10.20 -0.64 -6.18
N LEU A 80 -10.39 0.31 -5.26
CA LEU A 80 -11.65 0.54 -4.56
C LEU A 80 -12.10 1.98 -4.76
N ASP A 81 -13.36 2.22 -5.09
CA ASP A 81 -13.96 3.56 -5.12
C ASP A 81 -14.26 4.07 -3.70
N GLY A 82 -13.21 4.16 -2.87
CA GLY A 82 -13.27 4.50 -1.47
C GLY A 82 -12.04 5.30 -1.02
N SER A 83 -12.00 5.62 0.27
CA SER A 83 -10.83 6.25 0.88
C SER A 83 -9.68 5.25 1.10
N PRO A 84 -8.47 5.74 1.43
CA PRO A 84 -7.36 4.88 1.85
C PRO A 84 -7.68 4.03 3.09
N CYS A 85 -8.46 4.56 4.04
CA CYS A 85 -8.94 3.80 5.20
C CYS A 85 -9.95 2.72 4.81
N ASP A 86 -10.88 3.02 3.89
CA ASP A 86 -11.78 2.00 3.35
C ASP A 86 -10.99 0.88 2.68
N CYS A 87 -9.90 1.22 1.97
CA CYS A 87 -9.00 0.22 1.38
C CYS A 87 -8.35 -0.68 2.45
N ALA A 88 -7.84 -0.09 3.53
CA ALA A 88 -7.26 -0.87 4.63
C ALA A 88 -8.30 -1.80 5.28
N ILE A 89 -9.50 -1.29 5.58
CA ILE A 89 -10.57 -2.07 6.20
C ILE A 89 -11.02 -3.20 5.29
N VAL A 90 -11.34 -2.92 4.02
CA VAL A 90 -11.80 -3.95 3.07
C VAL A 90 -10.74 -5.02 2.87
N ALA A 91 -9.45 -4.65 2.80
CA ALA A 91 -8.38 -5.63 2.69
C ALA A 91 -8.30 -6.53 3.93
N LEU A 92 -8.30 -5.95 5.13
CA LEU A 92 -8.01 -6.68 6.37
C LEU A 92 -9.23 -7.40 6.96
N ASP A 93 -10.45 -6.94 6.65
CA ASP A 93 -11.71 -7.55 7.08
C ASP A 93 -12.14 -8.70 6.12
N GLY A 94 -11.22 -9.64 5.88
CA GLY A 94 -11.48 -10.84 5.06
C GLY A 94 -11.25 -10.67 3.56
N GLY A 95 -10.97 -9.45 3.09
CA GLY A 95 -10.62 -9.18 1.70
C GLY A 95 -9.45 -10.05 1.27
N LEU A 96 -8.25 -9.85 1.86
CA LEU A 96 -6.98 -10.55 1.54
C LEU A 96 -7.16 -12.06 1.38
N GLN A 97 -7.85 -12.69 2.32
CA GLN A 97 -8.12 -14.12 2.30
C GLN A 97 -9.05 -14.53 1.14
N ALA A 98 -9.99 -13.69 0.73
CA ALA A 98 -10.95 -13.98 -0.33
C ALA A 98 -10.37 -13.83 -1.74
N TRP A 99 -9.67 -12.73 -2.03
CA TRP A 99 -9.20 -12.40 -3.38
C TRP A 99 -7.74 -12.79 -3.68
N ALA A 100 -6.86 -12.87 -2.67
CA ALA A 100 -5.44 -13.14 -2.82
C ALA A 100 -4.92 -14.12 -1.75
N PRO A 101 -5.57 -15.30 -1.56
CA PRO A 101 -5.24 -16.26 -0.50
C PRO A 101 -3.80 -16.78 -0.55
N GLU A 102 -3.14 -16.69 -1.69
CA GLU A 102 -1.73 -17.04 -1.91
C GLU A 102 -0.74 -16.02 -1.35
N ILE A 103 -1.20 -14.80 -1.05
CA ILE A 103 -0.39 -13.70 -0.52
C ILE A 103 -0.83 -13.45 0.92
N LYS A 104 0.07 -13.68 1.88
CA LYS A 104 -0.15 -13.42 3.31
C LYS A 104 0.78 -12.32 3.82
N PRO A 105 0.36 -11.05 3.74
CA PRO A 105 1.25 -9.94 4.06
C PRO A 105 1.66 -9.88 5.53
N SER A 106 2.94 -9.61 5.79
CA SER A 106 3.44 -9.36 7.15
C SER A 106 3.46 -7.88 7.53
N MET A 107 3.34 -6.99 6.54
CA MET A 107 3.36 -5.54 6.72
C MET A 107 2.53 -4.85 5.62
N CYS A 108 1.96 -3.70 5.96
CA CYS A 108 1.42 -2.73 5.02
C CYS A 108 2.38 -1.59 4.73
N ILE A 109 2.39 -1.13 3.49
CA ILE A 109 3.11 0.06 3.05
C ILE A 109 2.10 1.00 2.38
N SER A 110 1.89 2.17 2.99
CA SER A 110 1.10 3.24 2.39
C SER A 110 2.01 4.28 1.72
N GLY A 111 1.87 4.47 0.41
CA GLY A 111 2.64 5.43 -0.38
C GLY A 111 3.15 4.86 -1.71
N ILE A 112 4.09 5.53 -2.39
CA ILE A 112 4.75 6.79 -1.99
C ILE A 112 3.86 7.98 -2.34
N ASN A 113 3.51 8.79 -1.33
CA ASN A 113 2.72 10.02 -1.52
C ASN A 113 3.50 11.11 -2.28
N GLN A 114 2.84 11.83 -3.19
CA GLN A 114 3.37 13.02 -3.84
C GLN A 114 3.29 14.25 -2.92
N GLY A 115 4.31 14.41 -2.07
CA GLY A 115 4.46 15.57 -1.19
C GLY A 115 4.56 15.18 0.30
N PRO A 116 5.10 16.07 1.15
CA PRO A 116 5.33 15.79 2.56
C PRO A 116 4.04 15.62 3.37
N ASN A 117 4.08 14.68 4.32
CA ASN A 117 3.11 14.57 5.42
C ASN A 117 3.86 14.75 6.75
N LEU A 118 4.08 16.00 7.16
CA LEU A 118 4.94 16.34 8.30
C LEU A 118 4.15 17.10 9.38
N SER A 119 4.51 16.89 10.65
CA SER A 119 3.91 17.60 11.77
C SER A 119 2.37 17.42 11.81
N VAL A 120 1.62 18.51 12.00
CA VAL A 120 0.16 18.53 12.10
C VAL A 120 -0.56 18.10 10.82
N ASP A 121 0.10 18.17 9.66
CA ASP A 121 -0.49 17.80 8.37
C ASP A 121 -0.83 16.30 8.31
N VAL A 122 -0.14 15.50 9.14
CA VAL A 122 -0.41 14.07 9.33
C VAL A 122 -1.87 13.79 9.71
N LEU A 123 -2.56 14.72 10.39
CA LEU A 123 -3.96 14.55 10.77
C LEU A 123 -4.93 14.54 9.58
N HIS A 124 -4.51 15.11 8.45
CA HIS A 124 -5.30 15.19 7.21
C HIS A 124 -4.78 14.25 6.12
N SER A 125 -3.63 13.60 6.34
CA SER A 125 -2.99 12.71 5.39
C SER A 125 -3.77 11.42 5.21
N GLY A 126 -4.15 11.10 3.97
CA GLY A 126 -4.71 9.80 3.61
C GLY A 126 -3.66 8.70 3.72
N THR A 127 -2.41 8.98 3.31
CA THR A 127 -1.27 8.05 3.41
C THR A 127 -1.06 7.57 4.85
N VAL A 128 -0.98 8.50 5.80
CA VAL A 128 -0.77 8.15 7.21
C VAL A 128 -2.02 7.53 7.81
N SER A 129 -3.21 8.00 7.41
CA SER A 129 -4.48 7.44 7.87
C SER A 129 -4.63 5.97 7.48
N ALA A 130 -4.22 5.57 6.27
CA ALA A 130 -4.24 4.18 5.83
C ALA A 130 -3.28 3.30 6.65
N ALA A 131 -2.03 3.73 6.84
CA ALA A 131 -1.06 2.99 7.65
C ALA A 131 -1.53 2.87 9.11
N ARG A 132 -2.15 3.92 9.64
CA ARG A 132 -2.74 3.92 10.99
C ARG A 132 -3.90 2.94 11.08
N GLU A 133 -4.82 2.96 10.11
CA GLU A 133 -5.96 2.05 10.07
C GLU A 133 -5.52 0.59 10.01
N THR A 134 -4.57 0.26 9.13
CA THR A 134 -3.95 -1.06 9.10
C THR A 134 -3.37 -1.47 10.47
N SER A 135 -2.68 -0.55 11.13
CA SER A 135 -2.08 -0.82 12.44
C SER A 135 -3.14 -1.09 13.52
N LEU A 136 -4.33 -0.48 13.42
CA LEU A 136 -5.45 -0.74 14.32
C LEU A 136 -5.99 -2.18 14.17
N TYR A 137 -5.90 -2.74 12.96
CA TYR A 137 -6.16 -4.16 12.67
C TYR A 137 -4.99 -5.08 13.06
N GLY A 138 -3.89 -4.53 13.58
CA GLY A 138 -2.75 -5.28 14.11
C GLY A 138 -1.72 -5.74 13.08
N MET A 139 -1.84 -5.33 11.82
CA MET A 139 -0.78 -5.50 10.83
C MET A 139 0.24 -4.34 10.97
N PRO A 140 1.54 -4.62 11.13
CA PRO A 140 2.58 -3.60 11.10
C PRO A 140 2.48 -2.74 9.83
N ALA A 141 2.65 -1.42 9.95
CA ALA A 141 2.50 -0.53 8.80
C ALA A 141 3.51 0.61 8.80
N ILE A 142 3.85 1.06 7.59
CA ILE A 142 4.63 2.28 7.36
C ILE A 142 3.90 3.19 6.37
N ALA A 143 4.06 4.51 6.55
CA ALA A 143 3.63 5.52 5.59
C ALA A 143 4.87 6.21 5.00
N ILE A 144 4.89 6.37 3.67
CA ILE A 144 6.03 6.91 2.94
C ILE A 144 5.56 8.07 2.05
N SER A 145 6.29 9.17 2.09
CA SER A 145 5.96 10.39 1.35
C SER A 145 7.21 11.04 0.78
N LEU A 146 7.13 11.55 -0.44
CA LEU A 146 8.18 12.37 -1.04
C LEU A 146 8.22 13.73 -0.34
N ALA A 147 9.32 14.07 0.33
CA ALA A 147 9.41 15.26 1.17
C ALA A 147 9.61 16.59 0.39
N THR A 148 9.04 16.73 -0.81
CA THR A 148 9.08 17.94 -1.63
C THR A 148 7.84 18.06 -2.51
N TYR A 149 7.48 19.30 -2.85
CA TYR A 149 6.50 19.61 -3.89
C TYR A 149 7.16 20.10 -5.19
N GLU A 150 8.49 20.24 -5.22
CA GLU A 150 9.21 20.83 -6.35
C GLU A 150 9.34 19.89 -7.55
N HIS A 151 9.24 18.59 -7.33
CA HIS A 151 9.36 17.57 -8.38
C HIS A 151 8.58 16.30 -8.06
N SER A 152 8.47 15.42 -9.06
CA SER A 152 7.87 14.08 -8.96
C SER A 152 8.88 12.96 -9.21
N GLU A 153 10.16 13.22 -8.95
CA GLU A 153 11.22 12.21 -9.02
C GLU A 153 11.25 11.35 -7.76
N PHE A 154 10.86 10.08 -7.90
CA PHE A 154 10.74 9.15 -6.77
C PHE A 154 11.95 8.24 -6.57
N THR A 155 12.93 8.21 -7.49
CA THR A 155 14.02 7.22 -7.49
C THR A 155 14.75 7.11 -6.15
N GLN A 156 15.12 8.26 -5.56
CA GLN A 156 15.82 8.27 -4.26
C GLN A 156 14.90 7.84 -3.12
N THR A 157 13.63 8.26 -3.16
CA THR A 157 12.63 7.87 -2.16
C THR A 157 12.36 6.37 -2.21
N VAL A 158 12.29 5.77 -3.40
CA VAL A 158 12.13 4.32 -3.59
C VAL A 158 13.31 3.58 -2.96
N GLU A 159 14.56 3.95 -3.26
CA GLU A 159 15.72 3.27 -2.67
C GLU A 159 15.78 3.41 -1.14
N ALA A 160 15.46 4.59 -0.60
CA ALA A 160 15.38 4.80 0.83
C ALA A 160 14.25 3.97 1.48
N SER A 161 13.10 3.89 0.81
CA SER A 161 11.93 3.11 1.25
C SER A 161 12.28 1.63 1.36
N LEU A 162 12.95 1.09 0.34
CA LEU A 162 13.36 -0.31 0.30
C LEU A 162 14.30 -0.65 1.46
N ALA A 163 15.26 0.23 1.77
CA ALA A 163 16.16 0.02 2.89
C ALA A 163 15.42 -0.02 4.23
N ILE A 164 14.43 0.86 4.44
CA ILE A 164 13.62 0.89 5.66
C ILE A 164 12.70 -0.34 5.73
N ILE A 165 12.03 -0.69 4.64
CA ILE A 165 11.14 -1.87 4.56
C ILE A 165 11.91 -3.14 4.93
N GLU A 166 13.07 -3.37 4.32
CA GLU A 166 13.90 -4.56 4.60
C GLU A 166 14.40 -4.58 6.05
N ALA A 167 14.77 -3.41 6.61
CA ALA A 167 15.15 -3.31 8.01
C ALA A 167 13.98 -3.66 8.96
N CYS A 168 12.77 -3.18 8.66
CA CYS A 168 11.58 -3.52 9.43
C CYS A 168 11.23 -5.01 9.31
N LEU A 169 11.26 -5.58 8.11
CA LEU A 169 10.99 -7.00 7.88
C LEU A 169 11.95 -7.92 8.65
N GLY A 170 13.21 -7.50 8.85
CA GLY A 170 14.16 -8.23 9.69
C GLY A 170 13.83 -8.23 11.20
N ALA A 171 12.91 -7.38 11.65
CA ALA A 171 12.52 -7.24 13.05
C ALA A 171 11.07 -7.68 13.33
N LEU A 172 10.24 -7.83 12.30
CA LEU A 172 8.84 -8.23 12.42
C LEU A 172 8.67 -9.76 12.44
N PRO A 173 7.59 -10.27 13.06
CA PRO A 173 7.21 -11.67 12.91
C PRO A 173 6.78 -11.96 11.46
N ASP A 174 6.92 -13.22 11.04
CA ASP A 174 6.50 -13.66 9.70
C ASP A 174 4.99 -13.54 9.49
N GLU A 175 4.20 -13.72 10.54
CA GLU A 175 2.73 -13.59 10.54
C GLU A 175 2.29 -12.58 11.62
N PRO A 176 1.54 -11.53 11.27
CA PRO A 176 1.01 -10.58 12.24
C PRO A 176 0.02 -11.26 13.19
N LEU A 177 0.03 -10.86 14.47
CA LEU A 177 -0.73 -11.52 15.55
C LEU A 177 -2.27 -11.44 15.41
N ASN A 178 -2.80 -10.62 14.49
CA ASN A 178 -4.23 -10.29 14.42
C ASN A 178 -4.90 -10.56 13.04
N LEU A 179 -4.27 -11.34 12.16
CA LEU A 179 -4.83 -11.71 10.83
C LEU A 179 -5.21 -13.18 10.71
#